data_AF-A0ABD5BEG5-F1
#
_entry.id   AF-A0ABD5BEG5-F1
#
_cell.length_a   1.000
_cell.length_b   1.000
_cell.length_c   1.000
_cell.angle_alpha   90.00
_cell.angle_beta   90.00
_cell.angle_gamma   90.00
#
_symmetry.space_group_name_H-M   'P 1'
#
loop_
_entity.id
_entity.type
_entity.pdbx_description
1 polymer ?
#
loop_
_entity_poly.entity_id
_entity_poly.type
_entity_poly.pdbx_seq_one_letter_code
_entity_poly.pdbx_strand_id
1 'polypeptide(L)'
;MIPIVRIATLEEIHRLYQRIPEFGGLHSLADLQRRIGGASASLLIADIDGQPAGFKLGYQQRETVFYSWLGGVLPAFRRHGVAQALLAEQERWVRAQGYRRLTVKTRNRFRAMLTMLLAHHYQIVQLEKKGEVADYRLLLEKNL
;
A
#
# COMPACT_ATOMS: atom_id res chain seq x y z
N MET A 1 -15.24 -8.49 -14.04
CA MET A 1 -14.01 -7.69 -14.11
C MET A 1 -13.12 -8.08 -12.95
N ILE A 2 -12.09 -8.89 -13.19
CA ILE A 2 -11.23 -9.49 -12.14
C ILE A 2 -9.86 -8.80 -12.22
N PRO A 3 -9.33 -8.25 -11.11
CA PRO A 3 -8.00 -7.65 -11.12
C PRO A 3 -6.90 -8.71 -11.29
N ILE A 4 -5.95 -8.44 -12.18
CA ILE A 4 -4.73 -9.25 -12.36
C ILE A 4 -3.57 -8.49 -11.74
N VAL A 5 -2.91 -9.08 -10.74
CA VAL A 5 -1.77 -8.46 -10.05
C VAL A 5 -0.46 -8.91 -10.68
N ARG A 6 0.45 -7.97 -10.92
CA ARG A 6 1.79 -8.22 -11.47
C ARG A 6 2.85 -7.40 -10.75
N ILE A 7 4.10 -7.84 -10.89
CA ILE A 7 5.27 -7.04 -10.52
C ILE A 7 5.35 -5.82 -11.43
N ALA A 8 5.76 -4.69 -10.87
CA ALA A 8 5.89 -3.41 -11.56
C ALA A 8 7.23 -2.72 -11.24
N THR A 9 7.56 -1.68 -12.01
CA THR A 9 8.69 -0.78 -11.72
C THR A 9 8.25 0.43 -10.90
N LEU A 10 9.21 1.16 -10.31
CA LEU A 10 8.90 2.42 -9.61
C LEU A 10 8.34 3.48 -10.55
N GLU A 11 8.79 3.51 -11.81
CA GLU A 11 8.31 4.42 -12.84
C GLU A 11 6.83 4.15 -13.15
N GLU A 12 6.44 2.89 -13.32
CA GLU A 12 5.04 2.51 -13.54
C GLU A 12 4.16 2.90 -12.34
N ILE A 13 4.63 2.59 -11.13
CA ILE A 13 3.94 2.96 -9.89
C ILE A 13 3.82 4.48 -9.77
N HIS A 14 4.87 5.23 -10.08
CA HIS A 14 4.87 6.69 -9.95
C HIS A 14 3.89 7.35 -10.93
N ARG A 15 3.84 6.87 -12.19
CA ARG A 15 2.82 7.32 -13.17
C ARG A 15 1.40 7.11 -12.66
N LEU A 16 1.13 5.98 -12.00
CA LEU A 16 -0.19 5.71 -11.43
C LEU A 16 -0.46 6.53 -10.16
N TYR A 17 0.54 6.66 -9.29
CA TYR A 17 0.52 7.48 -8.09
C TYR A 17 0.11 8.93 -8.37
N GLN A 18 0.64 9.55 -9.42
CA GLN A 18 0.31 10.93 -9.82
C GLN A 18 -1.17 11.12 -10.18
N ARG A 19 -1.88 10.04 -10.53
CA ARG A 19 -3.28 10.06 -10.95
C ARG A 19 -4.25 9.79 -9.79
N ILE A 20 -3.75 9.56 -8.57
CA ILE A 20 -4.57 9.33 -7.38
C ILE A 20 -4.78 10.66 -6.64
N PRO A 21 -6.02 11.22 -6.62
CA PRO A 21 -6.27 12.56 -6.07
C PRO A 21 -5.85 12.72 -4.61
N GLU A 22 -6.00 11.67 -3.80
CA GLU A 22 -5.70 11.69 -2.36
C GLU A 22 -4.21 11.91 -2.04
N PHE A 23 -3.32 11.67 -3.01
CA PHE A 23 -1.89 11.83 -2.81
C PHE A 23 -1.36 13.20 -3.18
N GLY A 24 -2.07 13.97 -4.00
CA GLY A 24 -1.67 15.34 -4.36
C GLY A 24 -0.24 15.48 -4.88
N GLY A 25 0.36 14.43 -5.46
CA GLY A 25 1.72 14.46 -5.97
C GLY A 25 2.83 14.68 -4.93
N LEU A 26 2.58 14.40 -3.65
CA LEU A 26 3.51 14.64 -2.53
C LEU A 26 4.91 14.00 -2.66
N HIS A 27 5.08 13.01 -3.53
CA HIS A 27 6.35 12.31 -3.74
C HIS A 27 6.73 12.28 -5.22
N SER A 28 7.95 12.75 -5.53
CA SER A 28 8.58 12.52 -6.82
C SER A 28 9.07 11.06 -6.93
N LEU A 29 9.38 10.61 -8.16
CA LEU A 29 10.01 9.30 -8.36
C LEU A 29 11.33 9.20 -7.58
N ALA A 30 12.12 10.27 -7.56
CA ALA A 30 13.36 10.35 -6.80
C ALA A 30 13.14 10.21 -5.29
N ASP A 31 12.01 10.70 -4.75
CA ASP A 31 11.66 10.50 -3.34
C ASP A 31 11.31 9.05 -3.03
N LEU A 32 10.62 8.37 -3.95
CA LEU A 32 10.33 6.94 -3.82
C LEU A 32 11.64 6.13 -3.80
N GLN A 33 12.51 6.39 -4.78
CA GLN A 33 13.82 5.72 -4.90
C GLN A 33 14.69 5.97 -3.66
N ARG A 34 14.82 7.23 -3.22
CA ARG A 34 15.63 7.58 -2.04
C ARG A 34 15.09 6.93 -0.77
N ARG A 35 13.77 6.84 -0.62
CA ARG A 35 13.15 6.28 0.58
C ARG A 35 13.25 4.75 0.65
N ILE A 36 13.16 4.06 -0.48
CA ILE A 36 13.35 2.60 -0.54
C ILE A 36 14.84 2.27 -0.44
N GLY A 37 15.70 3.07 -1.08
CA GLY A 37 17.14 2.84 -1.13
C GLY A 37 17.46 1.46 -1.70
N GLY A 38 18.39 0.74 -1.06
CA GLY A 38 18.75 -0.64 -1.40
C GLY A 38 17.91 -1.71 -0.68
N ALA A 39 16.81 -1.34 -0.01
CA ALA A 39 16.00 -2.31 0.72
C ALA A 39 15.25 -3.26 -0.24
N SER A 40 15.06 -4.51 0.20
CA SER A 40 14.14 -5.42 -0.49
C SER A 40 12.73 -4.83 -0.52
N ALA A 41 12.09 -4.85 -1.69
CA ALA A 41 10.86 -4.12 -1.94
C ALA A 41 9.84 -4.94 -2.76
N SER A 42 8.56 -4.69 -2.49
CA SER A 42 7.42 -5.25 -3.21
C SER A 42 6.73 -4.14 -3.98
N LEU A 43 6.78 -4.24 -5.31
CA LEU A 43 6.25 -3.26 -6.26
C LEU A 43 5.19 -3.94 -7.11
N LEU A 44 3.92 -3.63 -6.85
CA LEU A 44 2.79 -4.30 -7.49
C LEU A 44 1.87 -3.31 -8.18
N ILE A 45 1.39 -3.68 -9.37
CA ILE A 45 0.26 -3.07 -10.05
C ILE A 45 -0.83 -4.13 -10.24
N ALA A 46 -2.08 -3.70 -10.09
CA ALA A 46 -3.24 -4.48 -10.46
C ALA A 46 -3.87 -3.87 -11.72
N ASP A 47 -4.03 -4.69 -12.74
CA ASP A 47 -4.66 -4.34 -14.01
C ASP A 47 -6.11 -4.85 -14.05
N ILE A 48 -6.97 -4.07 -14.68
CA ILE A 48 -8.34 -4.45 -15.03
C ILE A 48 -8.48 -4.22 -16.54
N ASP A 49 -8.88 -5.26 -17.28
CA ASP A 49 -9.05 -5.21 -18.74
C ASP A 49 -7.83 -4.61 -19.46
N GLY A 50 -6.62 -4.98 -18.98
CA GLY A 50 -5.34 -4.49 -19.50
C GLY A 50 -4.94 -3.08 -19.07
N GLN A 51 -5.72 -2.42 -18.22
CA GLN A 51 -5.46 -1.06 -17.74
C GLN A 51 -5.00 -1.03 -16.27
N PRO A 52 -3.92 -0.29 -15.93
CA PRO A 52 -3.49 -0.09 -14.55
C PRO A 52 -4.57 0.56 -13.69
N ALA A 53 -5.09 -0.19 -12.72
CA ALA A 53 -6.22 0.20 -11.89
C ALA A 53 -5.78 0.67 -10.49
N GLY A 54 -4.73 0.06 -9.94
CA GLY A 54 -4.18 0.42 -8.64
C GLY A 54 -2.78 -0.14 -8.44
N PHE A 55 -2.11 0.31 -7.39
CA PHE A 55 -0.78 -0.18 -7.03
C PHE A 55 -0.63 -0.39 -5.53
N LYS A 56 0.39 -1.17 -5.15
CA LYS A 56 0.84 -1.32 -3.77
C LYS A 56 2.36 -1.44 -3.74
N LEU A 57 2.96 -0.60 -2.92
CA LEU A 57 4.40 -0.41 -2.77
C LEU A 57 4.78 -0.57 -1.31
N GLY A 58 5.74 -1.44 -1.04
CA GLY A 58 6.30 -1.60 0.29
C GLY A 58 7.78 -1.97 0.24
N TYR A 59 8.43 -1.88 1.38
CA TYR A 59 9.85 -2.20 1.52
C TYR A 59 10.17 -2.71 2.93
N GLN A 60 11.30 -3.40 3.04
CA GLN A 60 11.82 -3.87 4.32
C GLN A 60 12.10 -2.69 5.25
N GLN A 61 11.52 -2.72 6.45
CA GLN A 61 11.75 -1.70 7.47
C GLN A 61 12.75 -2.17 8.53
N ARG A 62 12.70 -3.47 8.87
CA ARG A 62 13.64 -4.15 9.78
C ARG A 62 13.85 -5.58 9.27
N GLU A 63 14.80 -6.30 9.85
CA GLU A 63 15.15 -7.67 9.46
C GLU A 63 13.91 -8.56 9.23
N THR A 64 12.95 -8.56 10.15
CA THR A 64 11.74 -9.39 10.08
C THR A 64 10.44 -8.61 9.87
N VAL A 65 10.52 -7.29 9.60
CA VAL A 65 9.36 -6.40 9.49
C VAL A 65 9.34 -5.73 8.11
N PHE A 66 8.25 -5.95 7.39
CA PHE A 66 7.97 -5.29 6.12
C PHE A 66 6.94 -4.17 6.29
N TYR A 67 7.17 -3.03 5.64
CA TYR A 67 6.28 -1.88 5.68
C TYR A 67 5.56 -1.71 4.33
N SER A 68 4.23 -1.89 4.34
CA SER A 68 3.35 -1.55 3.23
C SER A 68 3.13 -0.03 3.23
N TRP A 69 3.92 0.67 2.40
CA TRP A 69 4.06 2.11 2.49
C TRP A 69 2.99 2.88 1.70
N LEU A 70 2.96 2.71 0.38
CA LEU A 70 2.05 3.45 -0.50
C LEU A 70 1.15 2.47 -1.22
N GLY A 71 -0.10 2.86 -1.42
CA GLY A 71 -1.01 2.10 -2.25
C GLY A 71 -2.32 2.81 -2.41
N GLY A 72 -2.91 2.67 -3.58
CA GLY A 72 -4.16 3.32 -3.92
C GLY A 72 -4.74 2.76 -5.20
N VAL A 73 -6.03 3.05 -5.40
CA VAL A 73 -6.80 2.63 -6.56
C VAL A 73 -7.38 3.87 -7.21
N LEU A 74 -7.22 3.97 -8.52
CA LEU A 74 -7.82 5.02 -9.32
C LEU A 74 -9.34 5.07 -9.09
N PRO A 75 -9.96 6.27 -8.98
CA PRO A 75 -11.38 6.41 -8.68
C PRO A 75 -12.31 5.51 -9.52
N ALA A 76 -12.06 5.42 -10.83
CA ALA A 76 -12.86 4.62 -11.76
C ALA A 76 -12.86 3.11 -11.47
N PHE A 77 -11.82 2.59 -10.81
CA PHE A 77 -11.64 1.16 -10.56
C PHE A 77 -11.89 0.76 -9.09
N ARG A 78 -12.36 1.70 -8.26
CA ARG A 78 -12.70 1.42 -6.86
C ARG A 78 -13.90 0.47 -6.79
N ARG A 79 -14.00 -0.29 -5.69
CA ARG A 79 -15.07 -1.28 -5.43
C ARG A 79 -15.08 -2.48 -6.39
N HIS A 80 -13.99 -2.72 -7.13
CA HIS A 80 -13.79 -3.88 -8.00
C HIS A 80 -12.75 -4.88 -7.45
N GLY A 81 -12.54 -4.92 -6.13
CA GLY A 81 -11.61 -5.87 -5.50
C GLY A 81 -10.10 -5.56 -5.67
N VAL A 82 -9.75 -4.48 -6.38
CA VAL A 82 -8.35 -4.12 -6.72
C VAL A 82 -7.45 -4.01 -5.48
N ALA A 83 -7.89 -3.27 -4.45
CA ALA A 83 -7.10 -3.07 -3.24
C ALA A 83 -6.90 -4.36 -2.45
N GLN A 84 -7.93 -5.22 -2.41
CA GLN A 84 -7.88 -6.53 -1.76
C GLN A 84 -6.92 -7.48 -2.49
N ALA A 85 -6.98 -7.54 -3.82
CA ALA A 85 -6.08 -8.36 -4.62
C ALA A 85 -4.61 -7.93 -4.42
N LEU A 86 -4.34 -6.62 -4.46
CA LEU A 86 -3.01 -6.07 -4.17
C LEU A 86 -2.53 -6.39 -2.76
N LEU A 87 -3.40 -6.29 -1.75
CA LEU A 87 -3.07 -6.61 -0.37
C LEU A 87 -2.73 -8.10 -0.21
N ALA A 88 -3.57 -8.99 -0.75
CA ALA A 88 -3.35 -10.43 -0.70
C ALA A 88 -2.03 -10.83 -1.37
N GLU A 89 -1.74 -10.25 -2.54
CA GLU A 89 -0.49 -10.53 -3.25
C GLU A 89 0.73 -10.02 -2.47
N GLN A 90 0.67 -8.81 -1.91
CA GLN A 90 1.76 -8.30 -1.10
C GLN A 90 1.97 -9.15 0.16
N GLU A 91 0.90 -9.56 0.84
CA GLU A 91 1.01 -10.48 1.98
C GLU A 91 1.66 -11.81 1.61
N ARG A 92 1.29 -12.38 0.46
CA ARG A 92 1.91 -13.61 -0.08
C ARG A 92 3.40 -13.42 -0.32
N TRP A 93 3.76 -12.35 -1.02
CA TRP A 93 5.16 -12.02 -1.29
C TRP A 93 5.95 -11.83 0.01
N VAL A 94 5.40 -11.09 0.98
CA VAL A 94 6.08 -10.79 2.26
C VAL A 94 6.33 -12.07 3.07
N ARG A 95 5.38 -13.02 3.09
CA ARG A 95 5.58 -14.34 3.70
C ARG A 95 6.69 -15.13 3.00
N ALA A 96 6.69 -15.14 1.67
CA ALA A 96 7.67 -15.87 0.88
C ALA A 96 9.11 -15.35 1.09
N GLN A 97 9.26 -14.07 1.43
CA GLN A 97 10.56 -13.48 1.78
C GLN A 97 10.99 -13.74 3.24
N GLY A 98 10.18 -14.43 4.05
CA GLY A 98 10.52 -14.78 5.44
C GLY A 98 10.23 -13.68 6.47
N TYR A 99 9.54 -12.61 6.10
CA TYR A 99 9.12 -11.59 7.06
C TYR A 99 8.00 -12.13 7.96
N ARG A 100 8.02 -11.75 9.23
CA ARG A 100 7.07 -12.22 10.25
C ARG A 100 5.96 -11.22 10.54
N ARG A 101 6.17 -9.96 10.16
CA ARG A 101 5.25 -8.86 10.43
C ARG A 101 5.12 -7.93 9.24
N LEU A 102 3.88 -7.56 8.95
CA LEU A 102 3.53 -6.54 7.97
C LEU A 102 2.90 -5.35 8.65
N THR A 103 3.48 -4.16 8.46
CA THR A 103 2.96 -2.90 9.00
C THR A 103 2.39 -2.01 7.91
N VAL A 104 1.36 -1.25 8.23
CA VAL A 104 0.71 -0.27 7.34
C VAL A 104 0.44 1.00 8.16
N LYS A 105 0.68 2.18 7.59
CA LYS A 105 0.30 3.45 8.21
C LYS A 105 -0.77 4.15 7.39
N THR A 106 -1.87 4.53 8.04
CA THR A 106 -2.98 5.25 7.40
C THR A 106 -3.47 6.40 8.27
N ARG A 107 -4.55 7.09 7.86
CA ARG A 107 -5.18 8.19 8.60
C ARG A 107 -6.65 7.90 8.83
N ASN A 108 -7.23 8.50 9.87
CA ASN A 108 -8.66 8.38 10.19
C ASN A 108 -9.60 8.70 9.01
N ARG A 109 -9.24 9.68 8.18
CA ARG A 109 -10.03 10.05 6.98
C ARG A 109 -10.17 8.92 5.95
N PHE A 110 -9.25 7.96 5.91
CA PHE A 110 -9.26 6.87 4.91
C PHE A 110 -10.05 5.66 5.39
N ARG A 111 -11.36 5.87 5.65
CA ARG A 111 -12.27 4.86 6.21
C ARG A 111 -12.25 3.53 5.45
N ALA A 112 -12.29 3.56 4.12
CA ALA A 112 -12.26 2.35 3.30
C ALA A 112 -10.96 1.53 3.49
N MET A 113 -9.81 2.20 3.65
CA MET A 113 -8.54 1.53 3.92
C MET A 113 -8.54 0.93 5.33
N LEU A 114 -9.05 1.65 6.33
CA LEU A 114 -9.17 1.13 7.70
C LEU A 114 -10.08 -0.08 7.76
N THR A 115 -11.27 0.00 7.17
CA THR A 115 -12.21 -1.13 7.10
C THR A 115 -11.58 -2.35 6.43
N MET A 116 -10.87 -2.15 5.32
CA MET A 116 -10.17 -3.24 4.63
C MET A 116 -9.10 -3.86 5.53
N LEU A 117 -8.22 -3.06 6.13
CA LEU A 117 -7.15 -3.60 6.98
C LEU A 117 -7.70 -4.38 8.17
N LEU A 118 -8.73 -3.86 8.85
CA LEU A 118 -9.39 -4.55 9.96
C LEU A 118 -10.06 -5.86 9.50
N ALA A 119 -10.72 -5.86 8.35
CA ALA A 119 -11.33 -7.07 7.77
C ALA A 119 -10.28 -8.13 7.39
N HIS A 120 -9.03 -7.73 7.14
CA HIS A 120 -7.90 -8.62 6.86
C HIS A 120 -7.03 -8.88 8.10
N HIS A 121 -7.59 -8.72 9.32
CA HIS A 121 -6.98 -9.05 10.61
C HIS A 121 -5.73 -8.22 10.99
N TYR A 122 -5.62 -7.00 10.46
CA TYR A 122 -4.66 -6.05 11.00
C TYR A 122 -5.17 -5.49 12.33
N GLN A 123 -4.24 -5.27 13.26
CA GLN A 123 -4.50 -4.67 14.57
C GLN A 123 -3.96 -3.25 14.59
N ILE A 124 -4.71 -2.31 15.16
CA ILE A 124 -4.21 -0.95 15.42
C ILE A 124 -3.30 -1.01 16.65
N VAL A 125 -2.04 -0.63 16.48
CA VAL A 125 -1.02 -0.70 17.55
C VAL A 125 -0.48 0.66 17.98
N GLN A 126 -0.73 1.71 17.20
CA GLN A 126 -0.32 3.06 17.57
C GLN A 126 -1.23 4.13 16.95
N LEU A 127 -1.48 5.18 17.73
CA LEU A 127 -2.10 6.43 17.30
C LEU A 127 -1.10 7.58 17.45
N GLU A 128 -0.91 8.36 16.40
CA GLU A 128 -0.15 9.62 16.42
C GLU A 128 -1.13 10.76 16.12
N LYS A 129 -1.34 11.65 17.11
CA LYS A 129 -2.15 12.86 16.92
C LYS A 129 -1.44 13.81 15.97
N LYS A 130 -2.11 14.24 14.92
CA LYS A 130 -1.58 15.19 13.94
C LYS A 130 -2.72 15.95 13.29
N GLY A 131 -2.67 17.28 13.30
CA GLY A 131 -3.75 18.12 12.79
C GLY A 131 -5.08 17.80 13.47
N GLU A 132 -6.15 17.79 12.69
CA GLU A 132 -7.49 17.41 13.13
C GLU A 132 -7.62 15.91 13.37
N VAL A 133 -8.68 15.49 14.06
CA VAL A 133 -8.97 14.06 14.32
C VAL A 133 -8.93 13.23 13.02
N ALA A 134 -9.38 13.78 11.90
CA ALA A 134 -9.35 13.12 10.59
C ALA A 134 -7.93 12.84 10.05
N ASP A 135 -6.92 13.56 10.55
CA ASP A 135 -5.51 13.44 10.16
C ASP A 135 -4.66 12.58 11.09
N TYR A 136 -5.20 12.18 12.23
CA TYR A 136 -4.51 11.30 13.14
C TYR A 136 -4.05 10.06 12.39
N ARG A 137 -2.80 9.70 12.62
CA ARG A 137 -2.15 8.60 11.92
C ARG A 137 -2.27 7.35 12.76
N LEU A 138 -2.66 6.27 12.12
CA LEU A 138 -2.80 4.95 12.71
C LEU A 138 -1.71 4.05 12.14
N LEU A 139 -0.94 3.42 13.02
CA LEU A 139 -0.09 2.29 12.67
C LEU A 139 -0.89 1.01 12.91
N LEU A 140 -0.99 0.20 11.87
CA LEU A 140 -1.59 -1.11 11.93
C LEU A 140 -0.53 -2.17 11.63
N GLU A 141 -0.64 -3.33 12.26
CA GLU A 141 0.23 -4.47 11.98
C GLU A 141 -0.55 -5.78 11.88
N LYS A 142 0.04 -6.73 11.17
CA LYS A 142 -0.44 -8.11 11.07
C LYS A 142 0.77 -9.03 11.23
N ASN A 143 0.64 -10.01 12.12
CA ASN A 143 1.57 -11.14 12.17
C ASN A 143 1.22 -12.10 11.02
N LEU A 144 2.24 -12.54 10.28
CA LEU A 144 2.07 -13.25 9.02
C LEU A 144 2.11 -14.76 9.14
#